data_AF-A0A836QMC3-F1
#
_entry.id   AF-A0A836QMC3-F1
#
_cell.length_a   1.000
_cell.length_b   1.000
_cell.length_c   1.000
_cell.angle_alpha   90.00
_cell.angle_beta   90.00
_cell.angle_gamma   90.00
#
_symmetry.space_group_name_H-M   'P 1'
#
loop_
_entity.id
_entity.type
_entity.pdbx_description
1 polymer ?
#
loop_
_entity_poly.entity_id
_entity_poly.type
_entity_poly.pdbx_seq_one_letter_code
_entity_poly.pdbx_strand_id
1 'polypeptide(L)'
;MAEVEETILQSIPYSGFPAAVEALGWLREQHPDGASRLAAQEHEDSFFAQVYGEGEAKVRASLQDRHPDLERWIIDFAYGTVMESSWFSSATIEALAVASLIGQGRLRPLHSHLRGALRTGHTQATLSSLLEALQDVADAEVLRAATKMLEREGGGD
;
A
#
# COMPACT_ATOMS: atom_id res chain seq x y z
N MET A 1 10.62 12.07 11.18
CA MET A 1 9.25 11.98 11.75
C MET A 1 8.18 12.00 10.68
N ALA A 2 8.20 12.96 9.75
CA ALA A 2 7.23 13.03 8.64
C ALA A 2 7.02 11.69 7.89
N GLU A 3 8.09 10.94 7.60
CA GLU A 3 7.99 9.62 6.95
C GLU A 3 7.21 8.59 7.78
N VAL A 4 7.40 8.58 9.10
CA VAL A 4 6.71 7.65 10.00
C VAL A 4 5.24 8.03 10.12
N GLU A 5 4.95 9.32 10.25
CA GLU A 5 3.57 9.84 10.26
C GLU A 5 2.84 9.48 8.98
N GLU A 6 3.48 9.74 7.83
CA GLU A 6 2.92 9.42 6.52
C GLU A 6 2.73 7.92 6.35
N THR A 7 3.69 7.09 6.78
CA THR A 7 3.56 5.63 6.77
C THR A 7 2.35 5.14 7.57
N ILE A 8 2.10 5.75 8.75
CA ILE A 8 0.93 5.41 9.57
C ILE A 8 -0.36 5.81 8.84
N LEU A 9 -0.41 7.00 8.22
CA LEU A 9 -1.57 7.44 7.43
C LEU A 9 -1.83 6.51 6.23
N GLN A 10 -0.79 6.14 5.48
CA GLN A 10 -0.89 5.23 4.34
C GLN A 10 -1.28 3.80 4.75
N SER A 11 -1.15 3.44 6.03
CA SER A 11 -1.61 2.15 6.53
C SER A 11 -3.14 2.06 6.69
N ILE A 12 -3.86 3.20 6.79
CA ILE A 12 -5.30 3.28 7.11
C ILE A 12 -6.18 2.37 6.22
N PRO A 13 -6.00 2.29 4.88
CA PRO A 13 -6.81 1.41 4.05
C PRO A 13 -6.69 -0.09 4.40
N TYR A 14 -5.62 -0.47 5.10
CA TYR A 14 -5.30 -1.84 5.44
C TYR A 14 -5.58 -2.16 6.91
N SER A 15 -5.14 -1.27 7.81
CA SER A 15 -5.19 -1.45 9.27
C SER A 15 -6.40 -0.77 9.93
N GLY A 16 -7.03 0.19 9.24
CA GLY A 16 -8.16 0.96 9.72
C GLY A 16 -7.78 2.14 10.63
N PHE A 17 -8.73 3.05 10.82
CA PHE A 17 -8.55 4.24 11.65
C PHE A 17 -8.13 3.98 13.10
N PRO A 18 -8.65 2.97 13.82
CA PRO A 18 -8.25 2.73 15.21
C PRO A 18 -6.73 2.53 15.36
N ALA A 19 -6.12 1.71 14.48
CA ALA A 19 -4.69 1.47 14.49
C ALA A 19 -3.88 2.75 14.22
N ALA A 20 -4.33 3.58 13.27
CA ALA A 20 -3.67 4.85 12.96
C ALA A 20 -3.78 5.87 14.11
N VAL A 21 -4.92 5.93 14.79
CA VAL A 21 -5.13 6.81 15.96
C VAL A 21 -4.19 6.41 17.10
N GLU A 22 -4.12 5.12 17.42
CA GLU A 22 -3.23 4.61 18.48
C GLU A 22 -1.77 4.88 18.14
N ALA A 23 -1.33 4.56 16.91
CA ALA A 23 0.05 4.74 16.49
C ALA A 23 0.48 6.21 16.45
N LEU A 24 -0.35 7.12 15.90
CA LEU A 24 -0.06 8.56 15.90
C LEU A 24 -0.10 9.15 17.30
N GLY A 25 -1.00 8.66 18.17
CA GLY A 25 -1.07 9.06 19.57
C GLY A 25 0.24 8.74 20.29
N TRP A 26 0.67 7.47 20.22
CA TRP A 26 1.94 7.02 20.80
C TRP A 26 3.13 7.80 20.22
N LEU A 27 3.18 8.00 18.91
CA LEU A 27 4.26 8.74 18.24
C LEU A 27 4.38 10.17 18.78
N ARG A 28 3.25 10.85 19.00
CA ARG A 28 3.21 12.22 19.52
C ARG A 28 3.62 12.31 21.00
N GLU A 29 3.34 11.29 21.80
CA GLU A 29 3.84 11.22 23.18
C GLU A 29 5.36 11.17 23.22
N GLN A 30 5.97 10.44 22.27
CA GLN A 30 7.44 10.34 22.15
C GLN A 30 8.05 11.57 21.46
N HIS A 31 7.29 12.25 20.59
CA HIS A 31 7.77 13.35 19.76
C HIS A 31 6.75 14.52 19.72
N PRO A 32 6.67 15.35 20.78
CA PRO A 32 5.63 16.38 20.93
C PRO A 32 5.63 17.46 19.85
N ASP A 33 6.79 17.77 19.28
CA ASP A 33 7.00 18.82 18.28
C ASP A 33 6.93 18.30 16.81
N GLY A 34 6.41 17.07 16.61
CA GLY A 34 6.66 16.26 15.42
C GLY A 34 5.75 16.43 14.19
N ALA A 35 4.61 17.11 14.31
CA ALA A 35 3.62 17.12 13.22
C ALA A 35 4.09 17.95 12.02
N SER A 36 4.36 17.29 10.90
CA SER A 36 4.72 17.97 9.65
C SER A 36 3.81 17.52 8.52
N ARG A 37 2.98 18.45 8.02
CA ARG A 37 2.23 18.21 6.78
C ARG A 37 3.07 18.68 5.60
N LEU A 38 3.64 17.74 4.88
CA LEU A 38 4.30 18.01 3.60
C LEU A 38 3.25 18.07 2.49
N ALA A 39 3.53 18.89 1.47
CA ALA A 39 2.63 19.03 0.33
C ALA A 39 2.63 17.75 -0.50
N ALA A 40 1.44 17.32 -0.91
CA ALA A 40 1.27 16.16 -1.78
C ALA A 40 2.00 16.37 -3.12
N GLN A 41 2.39 15.27 -3.75
CA GLN A 41 2.91 15.32 -5.12
C GLN A 41 1.76 15.59 -6.10
N GLU A 42 1.97 16.48 -7.06
CA GLU A 42 1.06 16.61 -8.20
C GLU A 42 1.36 15.51 -9.20
N HIS A 43 0.32 14.79 -9.62
CA HIS A 43 0.40 13.75 -10.63
C HIS A 43 -0.57 14.04 -11.77
N GLU A 44 -0.15 13.75 -13.01
CA GLU A 44 -1.00 13.87 -14.20
C GLU A 44 -2.12 12.81 -14.18
N ASP A 45 -1.75 11.58 -13.79
CA ASP A 45 -2.66 10.45 -13.62
C ASP A 45 -3.00 10.23 -12.14
N SER A 46 -4.24 9.84 -11.88
CA SER A 46 -4.64 9.41 -10.54
C SER A 46 -3.80 8.23 -10.04
N PHE A 47 -3.62 8.12 -8.73
CA PHE A 47 -2.91 7.01 -8.10
C PHE A 47 -3.48 5.65 -8.53
N PHE A 48 -4.82 5.55 -8.57
CA PHE A 48 -5.51 4.33 -9.01
C PHE A 48 -5.09 3.93 -10.43
N ALA A 49 -4.94 4.91 -11.32
CA ALA A 49 -4.49 4.69 -12.68
C ALA A 49 -3.02 4.25 -12.77
N GLN A 50 -2.14 4.85 -11.97
CA GLN A 50 -0.73 4.45 -11.89
C GLN A 50 -0.57 2.99 -11.44
N VAL A 51 -1.38 2.54 -10.48
CA VAL A 51 -1.32 1.16 -9.93
C VAL A 51 -1.90 0.13 -10.90
N TYR A 52 -3.07 0.42 -11.48
CA TYR A 52 -3.83 -0.60 -12.22
C TYR A 52 -3.73 -0.48 -13.74
N GLY A 53 -3.43 0.70 -14.29
CA GLY A 53 -3.35 0.96 -15.73
C GLY A 53 -4.55 0.41 -16.49
N GLU A 54 -4.30 -0.37 -17.55
CA GLU A 54 -5.37 -1.02 -18.34
C GLU A 54 -6.31 -1.93 -17.53
N GLY A 55 -5.90 -2.35 -16.32
CA GLY A 55 -6.69 -3.18 -15.42
C GLY A 55 -7.76 -2.43 -14.62
N GLU A 56 -7.77 -1.09 -14.63
CA GLU A 56 -8.65 -0.25 -13.80
C GLU A 56 -10.14 -0.63 -13.91
N ALA A 57 -10.66 -0.71 -15.14
CA ALA A 57 -12.06 -0.98 -15.40
C ALA A 57 -12.49 -2.35 -14.82
N LYS A 58 -11.61 -3.35 -14.90
CA LYS A 58 -11.84 -4.68 -14.35
C LYS A 58 -11.88 -4.67 -12.82
N VAL A 59 -10.98 -3.91 -12.18
CA VAL A 59 -10.94 -3.79 -10.72
C VAL A 59 -12.18 -3.06 -10.21
N ARG A 60 -12.55 -1.93 -10.83
CA ARG A 60 -13.77 -1.18 -10.48
C ARG A 60 -15.03 -2.05 -10.62
N ALA A 61 -15.20 -2.73 -11.75
CA ALA A 61 -16.33 -3.65 -11.95
C ALA A 61 -16.39 -4.76 -10.88
N SER A 62 -15.23 -5.35 -10.54
CA SER A 62 -15.12 -6.37 -9.49
C SER A 62 -15.50 -5.84 -8.10
N LEU A 63 -15.12 -4.61 -7.75
CA LEU A 63 -15.52 -3.98 -6.50
C LEU A 63 -17.02 -3.64 -6.48
N GLN A 64 -17.54 -3.10 -7.58
CA GLN A 64 -18.94 -2.72 -7.71
C GLN A 64 -19.88 -3.94 -7.62
N ASP A 65 -19.48 -5.07 -8.21
CA ASP A 65 -20.20 -6.36 -8.12
C ASP A 65 -20.32 -6.86 -6.68
N ARG A 66 -19.32 -6.57 -5.82
CA ARG A 66 -19.39 -6.88 -4.39
C ARG A 66 -20.34 -5.92 -3.67
N HIS A 67 -20.16 -4.62 -3.86
CA HIS A 67 -21.07 -3.60 -3.37
C HIS A 67 -20.74 -2.23 -3.99
N PRO A 68 -21.73 -1.43 -4.43
CA PRO A 68 -21.48 -0.10 -5.02
C PRO A 68 -20.83 0.87 -4.03
N ASP A 69 -21.23 0.87 -2.75
CA ASP A 69 -20.56 1.73 -1.76
C ASP A 69 -19.12 1.28 -1.47
N LEU A 70 -18.81 -0.02 -1.60
CA LEU A 70 -17.45 -0.51 -1.38
C LEU A 70 -16.51 0.01 -2.47
N GLU A 71 -16.95 -0.05 -3.72
CA GLU A 71 -16.23 0.53 -4.84
C GLU A 71 -16.03 2.03 -4.64
N ARG A 72 -17.11 2.77 -4.35
CA ARG A 72 -17.03 4.22 -4.12
C ARG A 72 -16.06 4.55 -2.99
N TRP A 73 -16.13 3.88 -1.85
CA TRP A 73 -15.25 4.18 -0.71
C TRP A 73 -13.79 3.83 -0.99
N ILE A 74 -13.52 2.74 -1.71
CA ILE A 74 -12.14 2.43 -2.08
C ILE A 74 -11.59 3.49 -3.03
N ILE A 75 -12.34 3.89 -4.05
CA ILE A 75 -11.87 4.88 -5.02
C ILE A 75 -11.76 6.28 -4.39
N ASP A 76 -12.81 6.76 -3.74
CA ASP A 76 -12.86 8.16 -3.28
C ASP A 76 -12.01 8.36 -2.02
N PHE A 77 -12.03 7.40 -1.10
CA PHE A 77 -11.35 7.53 0.18
C PHE A 77 -9.95 6.90 0.17
N ALA A 78 -9.82 5.60 -0.11
CA ALA A 78 -8.51 4.96 -0.02
C ALA A 78 -7.54 5.53 -1.07
N TYR A 79 -7.93 5.54 -2.34
CA TYR A 79 -7.10 6.09 -3.41
C TYR A 79 -7.18 7.62 -3.44
N GLY A 80 -8.39 8.18 -3.61
CA GLY A 80 -8.63 9.60 -3.87
C GLY A 80 -8.39 10.54 -2.69
N THR A 81 -8.28 10.02 -1.46
CA THR A 81 -7.99 10.83 -0.28
C THR A 81 -6.68 10.41 0.37
N VAL A 82 -6.54 9.16 0.81
CA VAL A 82 -5.38 8.75 1.60
C VAL A 82 -4.11 8.73 0.75
N MET A 83 -4.11 7.98 -0.36
CA MET A 83 -2.91 7.83 -1.20
C MET A 83 -2.57 9.11 -1.97
N GLU A 84 -3.57 9.78 -2.57
CA GLU A 84 -3.41 11.06 -3.28
C GLU A 84 -2.96 12.21 -2.37
N SER A 85 -3.22 12.16 -1.06
CA SER A 85 -2.74 13.21 -0.14
C SER A 85 -1.26 13.09 0.20
N SER A 86 -0.59 12.04 -0.27
CA SER A 86 0.80 11.76 0.10
C SER A 86 1.80 12.57 -0.71
N TRP A 87 2.92 12.85 -0.06
CA TRP A 87 4.13 13.33 -0.72
C TRP A 87 5.05 12.19 -1.17
N PHE A 88 4.74 10.95 -0.79
CA PHE A 88 5.42 9.76 -1.29
C PHE A 88 5.03 9.44 -2.74
N SER A 89 5.97 8.83 -3.47
CA SER A 89 5.67 8.30 -4.80
C SER A 89 4.75 7.08 -4.73
N SER A 90 4.06 6.80 -5.84
CA SER A 90 3.24 5.59 -5.98
C SER A 90 4.01 4.29 -5.78
N ALA A 91 5.27 4.23 -6.19
CA ALA A 91 6.17 3.11 -5.87
C ALA A 91 6.30 2.91 -4.36
N THR A 92 6.58 3.99 -3.61
CA THR A 92 6.74 3.92 -2.15
C THR A 92 5.44 3.49 -1.48
N ILE A 93 4.30 4.04 -1.88
CA ILE A 93 3.00 3.68 -1.30
C ILE A 93 2.65 2.21 -1.58
N GLU A 94 2.90 1.70 -2.79
CA GLU A 94 2.69 0.29 -3.10
C GLU A 94 3.62 -0.63 -2.30
N ALA A 95 4.87 -0.22 -2.03
CA ALA A 95 5.75 -0.95 -1.12
C ALA A 95 5.23 -0.96 0.32
N LEU A 96 4.67 0.16 0.82
CA LEU A 96 4.02 0.23 2.13
C LEU A 96 2.77 -0.66 2.19
N ALA A 97 1.98 -0.70 1.11
CA ALA A 97 0.84 -1.59 0.98
C ALA A 97 1.26 -3.07 1.07
N VAL A 98 2.30 -3.45 0.32
CA VAL A 98 2.89 -4.80 0.36
C VAL A 98 3.33 -5.16 1.77
N ALA A 99 4.10 -4.29 2.43
CA ALA A 99 4.58 -4.51 3.79
C ALA A 99 3.42 -4.65 4.80
N SER A 100 2.42 -3.79 4.71
CA SER A 100 1.23 -3.82 5.58
C SER A 100 0.43 -5.12 5.41
N LEU A 101 0.22 -5.57 4.17
CA LEU A 101 -0.53 -6.79 3.88
C LEU A 101 0.23 -8.05 4.32
N ILE A 102 1.55 -8.06 4.19
CA ILE A 102 2.41 -9.14 4.71
C ILE A 102 2.37 -9.18 6.23
N GLY A 103 2.53 -8.05 6.90
CA GLY A 103 2.46 -7.98 8.37
C GLY A 103 1.11 -8.47 8.92
N GLN A 104 0.04 -8.36 8.14
CA GLN A 104 -1.31 -8.82 8.48
C GLN A 104 -1.66 -10.23 7.95
N GLY A 105 -0.76 -10.90 7.23
CA GLY A 105 -1.04 -12.22 6.62
C GLY A 105 -2.12 -12.20 5.53
N ARG A 106 -2.35 -11.05 4.88
CA ARG A 106 -3.43 -10.85 3.89
C ARG A 106 -2.97 -11.11 2.46
N LEU A 107 -2.84 -12.39 2.10
CA LEU A 107 -2.32 -12.82 0.80
C LEU A 107 -3.23 -12.52 -0.41
N ARG A 108 -4.57 -12.46 -0.22
CA ARG A 108 -5.51 -12.22 -1.34
C ARG A 108 -5.31 -10.86 -2.00
N PRO A 109 -5.32 -9.73 -1.27
CA PRO A 109 -5.03 -8.41 -1.86
C PRO A 109 -3.55 -8.19 -2.18
N LEU A 110 -2.63 -8.96 -1.57
CA LEU A 110 -1.19 -8.81 -1.79
C LEU A 110 -0.80 -8.95 -3.26
N HIS A 111 -1.44 -9.89 -3.98
CA HIS A 111 -1.13 -10.14 -5.39
C HIS A 111 -1.30 -8.88 -6.25
N SER A 112 -2.39 -8.13 -6.09
CA SER A 112 -2.60 -6.90 -6.85
C SER A 112 -1.59 -5.81 -6.50
N HIS A 113 -1.16 -5.71 -5.24
CA HIS A 113 -0.18 -4.70 -4.83
C HIS A 113 1.26 -5.04 -5.22
N LEU A 114 1.62 -6.33 -5.32
CA LEU A 114 2.90 -6.71 -5.94
C LEU A 114 2.96 -6.27 -7.40
N ARG A 115 1.85 -6.43 -8.14
CA ARG A 115 1.75 -5.97 -9.54
C ARG A 115 1.73 -4.45 -9.66
N GLY A 116 1.06 -3.77 -8.74
CA GLY A 116 1.07 -2.31 -8.63
C GLY A 116 2.47 -1.76 -8.36
N ALA A 117 3.17 -2.33 -7.38
CA ALA A 117 4.57 -1.99 -7.09
C ALA A 117 5.47 -2.15 -8.31
N LEU A 118 5.37 -3.27 -9.05
CA LEU A 118 6.14 -3.48 -10.28
C LEU A 118 5.81 -2.44 -11.36
N ARG A 119 4.53 -2.10 -11.56
CA ARG A 119 4.10 -1.11 -12.56
C ARG A 119 4.57 0.30 -12.22
N THR A 120 4.62 0.64 -10.95
CA THR A 120 5.01 1.97 -10.45
C THR A 120 6.53 2.17 -10.35
N GLY A 121 7.32 1.13 -10.63
CA GLY A 121 8.77 1.25 -10.80
C GLY A 121 9.63 0.35 -9.91
N HIS A 122 9.03 -0.49 -9.05
CA HIS A 122 9.80 -1.52 -8.37
C HIS A 122 10.23 -2.62 -9.33
N THR A 123 11.36 -3.25 -9.01
CA THR A 123 11.80 -4.49 -9.65
C THR A 123 11.53 -5.68 -8.73
N GLN A 124 11.51 -6.88 -9.30
CA GLN A 124 11.45 -8.12 -8.53
C GLN A 124 12.56 -8.18 -7.46
N ALA A 125 13.78 -7.75 -7.80
CA ALA A 125 14.89 -7.68 -6.85
C ALA A 125 14.60 -6.75 -5.67
N THR A 126 14.09 -5.53 -5.93
CA THR A 126 13.77 -4.59 -4.85
C THR A 126 12.63 -5.10 -3.95
N LEU A 127 11.65 -5.81 -4.52
CA LEU A 127 10.56 -6.41 -3.75
C LEU A 127 11.03 -7.62 -2.96
N SER A 128 11.92 -8.46 -3.49
CA SER A 128 12.55 -9.54 -2.73
C SER A 128 13.31 -9.00 -1.52
N SER A 129 14.08 -7.93 -1.68
CA SER A 129 14.77 -7.28 -0.56
C SER A 129 13.80 -6.70 0.48
N LEU A 130 12.64 -6.17 0.05
CA LEU A 130 11.56 -5.78 0.98
C LEU A 130 11.02 -6.98 1.77
N LEU A 131 10.76 -8.12 1.11
CA LEU A 131 10.29 -9.33 1.79
C LEU A 131 11.32 -9.85 2.81
N GLU A 132 12.60 -9.83 2.46
CA GLU A 132 13.71 -10.20 3.35
C GLU A 132 13.79 -9.29 4.58
N ALA A 133 13.61 -7.97 4.40
CA ALA A 133 13.61 -7.01 5.50
C ALA A 133 12.46 -7.22 6.50
N LEU A 134 11.41 -7.94 6.11
CA LEU A 134 10.25 -8.25 6.97
C LEU A 134 10.39 -9.57 7.73
N GLN A 135 11.50 -10.32 7.57
CA GLN A 135 11.69 -11.65 8.18
C GLN A 135 11.56 -11.70 9.69
N ASP A 136 11.91 -10.61 10.38
CA ASP A 136 11.87 -10.52 11.85
C ASP A 136 10.51 -10.06 12.38
N VAL A 137 9.59 -9.67 11.50
CA VAL A 137 8.30 -9.06 11.87
C VAL A 137 7.11 -9.85 11.34
N ALA A 138 7.23 -10.46 10.15
CA ALA A 138 6.14 -11.17 9.49
C ALA A 138 6.21 -12.68 9.70
N ASP A 139 5.05 -13.33 9.60
CA ASP A 139 4.95 -14.79 9.67
C ASP A 139 5.75 -15.45 8.52
N ALA A 140 6.56 -16.45 8.86
CA ALA A 140 7.45 -17.10 7.91
C ALA A 140 6.71 -17.84 6.79
N GLU A 141 5.50 -18.34 7.02
CA GLU A 141 4.66 -18.95 5.98
C GLU A 141 4.09 -17.90 5.04
N VAL A 142 3.66 -16.76 5.58
CA VAL A 142 3.21 -15.61 4.78
C VAL A 142 4.33 -15.12 3.87
N LEU A 143 5.55 -14.97 4.38
CA LEU A 143 6.72 -14.57 3.58
C LEU A 143 7.02 -15.58 2.48
N ARG A 144 7.05 -16.88 2.79
CA ARG A 144 7.24 -17.93 1.77
C ARG A 144 6.16 -17.88 0.68
N ALA A 145 4.92 -17.60 1.04
CA ALA A 145 3.83 -17.46 0.08
C ALA A 145 3.99 -16.20 -0.77
N ALA A 146 4.35 -15.06 -0.17
CA ALA A 146 4.62 -13.80 -0.85
C ALA A 146 5.77 -13.92 -1.86
N THR A 147 6.88 -14.56 -1.48
CA THR A 147 8.02 -14.81 -2.38
C THR A 147 7.59 -15.63 -3.60
N LYS A 148 6.83 -16.71 -3.41
CA LYS A 148 6.29 -17.51 -4.52
C LYS A 148 5.33 -16.74 -5.41
N MET A 149 4.56 -15.80 -4.88
CA MET A 149 3.70 -14.93 -5.67
C MET A 149 4.54 -13.99 -6.53
N LEU A 150 5.56 -13.35 -5.94
CA LEU A 150 6.47 -12.44 -6.62
C LEU A 150 7.26 -13.15 -7.74
N GLU A 151 7.72 -14.38 -7.50
CA GLU A 151 8.41 -15.21 -8.51
C GLU A 151 7.57 -15.43 -9.77
N ARG A 152 6.25 -15.63 -9.60
CA ARG A 152 5.34 -15.89 -10.73
C ARG A 152 5.11 -14.66 -11.61
N GLU A 153 5.23 -13.45 -11.08
CA GLU A 153 5.10 -12.22 -11.87
C GLU A 153 6.29 -11.97 -12.80
N GLY A 154 7.47 -12.54 -12.50
CA GLY A 154 8.67 -12.43 -13.34
C GLY A 154 8.83 -13.55 -14.38
N GLY A 155 7.94 -14.55 -14.40
CA GLY A 155 8.03 -15.73 -15.26
C GLY A 155 7.20 -15.67 -16.55
N GLY A 156 6.67 -14.50 -16.90
CA GLY A 156 5.85 -14.29 -18.10
C GLY A 156 6.60 -13.46 -19.15
N ASP A 157 7.49 -14.11 -19.90
CA ASP A 157 7.92 -13.71 -21.25
C ASP A 157 7.36 -14.72 -22.26
#